data_AF-A0A961C317-F1
#
_entry.id   AF-A0A961C317-F1
#
_cell.length_a   1.000
_cell.length_b   1.000
_cell.length_c   1.000
_cell.angle_alpha   90.00
_cell.angle_beta   90.00
_cell.angle_gamma   90.00
#
_symmetry.space_group_name_H-M   'P 1'
#
loop_
_entity.id
_entity.type
_entity.pdbx_description
1 polymer ?
#
loop_
_entity_poly.entity_id
_entity_poly.type
_entity_poly.pdbx_seq_one_letter_code
_entity_poly.pdbx_strand_id
1 'polypeptide(L)'
;MSTPSPRLAALALALIAAPVAAACGGDDGPPAGVAAECNPLGEVGCATPWPSSLYLRDDATSPTGVRMDLPLGGMPANVDGIDLDPAPFARRTGFSPAAQIVTAFAGGVDDANLVGFDDMAASLTDASPTVLLDMDTGERVAHFAEVDANAVAEADWDHQALYLRPAARLIGGHRYAVGIRKSLLGRGGGALPVPAGFQAILDGTPSGHARLEANRAKLEEAIAALEDAG
;
A
#
# COMPACT_ATOMS: atom_id res chain seq x y z
N MET A 1 -65.17 -44.33 -47.52
CA MET A 1 -64.14 -44.10 -46.48
C MET A 1 -63.51 -42.75 -46.79
N SER A 2 -63.78 -41.78 -45.92
CA SER A 2 -63.61 -40.35 -46.15
C SER A 2 -62.16 -39.93 -45.87
N THR A 3 -61.48 -39.33 -46.86
CA THR A 3 -60.15 -38.70 -46.70
C THR A 3 -60.33 -37.24 -46.28
N PRO A 4 -59.78 -36.79 -45.13
CA PRO A 4 -59.81 -35.40 -44.74
C PRO A 4 -58.56 -34.63 -45.19
N SER A 5 -58.78 -33.36 -45.56
CA SER A 5 -57.81 -32.34 -45.98
C SER A 5 -56.77 -31.99 -44.91
N PRO A 6 -55.59 -31.47 -45.29
CA PRO A 6 -54.60 -30.96 -44.34
C PRO A 6 -54.97 -29.54 -43.89
N ARG A 7 -55.03 -29.32 -42.57
CA ARG A 7 -55.14 -27.97 -41.98
C ARG A 7 -53.74 -27.41 -41.73
N LEU A 8 -53.43 -26.28 -42.37
CA LEU A 8 -52.30 -25.43 -42.04
C LEU A 8 -52.47 -24.89 -40.61
N ALA A 9 -51.50 -25.16 -39.73
CA ALA A 9 -51.34 -24.45 -38.47
C ALA A 9 -50.22 -23.41 -38.66
N ALA A 10 -50.61 -22.14 -38.76
CA ALA A 10 -49.67 -21.03 -38.76
C ALA A 10 -49.10 -20.84 -37.35
N LEU A 11 -47.79 -21.03 -37.22
CA LEU A 11 -47.04 -20.82 -35.99
C LEU A 11 -46.77 -19.30 -35.85
N ALA A 12 -47.53 -18.63 -34.99
CA ALA A 12 -47.29 -17.22 -34.66
C ALA A 12 -46.11 -17.11 -33.68
N LEU A 13 -44.96 -16.67 -34.18
CA LEU A 13 -43.76 -16.40 -33.39
C LEU A 13 -43.91 -15.00 -32.76
N ALA A 14 -44.32 -14.95 -31.49
CA ALA A 14 -44.35 -13.70 -30.72
C ALA A 14 -42.92 -13.32 -30.28
N LEU A 15 -42.38 -12.26 -30.87
CA LEU A 15 -41.14 -11.62 -30.43
C LEU A 15 -41.38 -10.95 -29.06
N ILE A 16 -40.85 -11.53 -28.00
CA ILE A 16 -40.79 -10.89 -26.68
C ILE A 16 -39.54 -9.99 -26.68
N ALA A 17 -39.73 -8.69 -26.89
CA ALA A 17 -38.69 -7.70 -26.67
C ALA A 17 -38.53 -7.49 -25.15
N ALA A 18 -37.50 -8.10 -24.57
CA ALA A 18 -37.12 -7.85 -23.18
C ALA A 18 -36.46 -6.47 -23.08
N PRO A 19 -36.91 -5.58 -22.19
CA PRO A 19 -36.23 -4.31 -21.96
C PRO A 19 -34.89 -4.58 -21.29
N VAL A 20 -33.81 -4.15 -21.94
CA VAL A 20 -32.48 -4.05 -21.33
C VAL A 20 -32.57 -2.97 -20.27
N ALA A 21 -32.77 -3.38 -19.02
CA ALA A 21 -32.60 -2.50 -17.88
C ALA A 21 -31.10 -2.15 -17.80
N ALA A 22 -30.76 -0.93 -18.17
CA ALA A 22 -29.47 -0.35 -17.85
C ALA A 22 -29.36 -0.30 -16.31
N ALA A 23 -28.51 -1.17 -15.75
CA ALA A 23 -28.11 -1.08 -14.37
C ALA A 23 -27.27 0.19 -14.21
N CYS A 24 -27.88 1.26 -13.68
CA CYS A 24 -27.13 2.41 -13.18
C CYS A 24 -26.25 1.92 -12.03
N GLY A 25 -24.96 2.25 -12.13
CA GLY A 25 -23.88 1.77 -11.26
C GLY A 25 -24.20 1.90 -9.79
N GLY A 26 -23.81 0.87 -9.04
CA GLY A 26 -23.79 0.90 -7.60
C GLY A 26 -22.81 1.96 -7.12
N ASP A 27 -23.16 2.58 -5.99
CA ASP A 27 -22.19 3.20 -5.08
C ASP A 27 -21.29 2.08 -4.53
N ASP A 28 -20.39 1.58 -5.37
CA ASP A 28 -19.24 0.83 -4.89
C ASP A 28 -18.37 1.85 -4.17
N GLY A 29 -18.20 1.68 -2.86
CA GLY A 29 -17.26 2.48 -2.07
C GLY A 29 -15.88 2.53 -2.73
N PRO A 30 -15.01 3.48 -2.34
CA PRO A 30 -13.74 3.64 -3.01
C PRO A 30 -13.03 2.28 -3.04
N PRO A 31 -12.46 1.89 -4.19
CA PRO A 31 -11.91 0.56 -4.36
C PRO A 31 -10.86 0.24 -3.28
N ALA A 32 -10.91 -0.97 -2.73
CA ALA A 32 -10.24 -1.41 -1.50
C ALA A 32 -10.70 -0.76 -0.17
N GLY A 33 -11.77 0.06 -0.18
CA GLY A 33 -12.25 0.81 0.99
C GLY A 33 -11.36 1.98 1.39
N VAL A 34 -10.38 2.34 0.57
CA VAL A 34 -9.37 3.38 0.85
C VAL A 34 -9.59 4.55 -0.10
N ALA A 35 -9.66 5.77 0.45
CA ALA A 35 -9.83 6.98 -0.36
C ALA A 35 -8.70 7.16 -1.38
N ALA A 36 -8.99 7.74 -2.55
CA ALA A 36 -8.08 7.77 -3.70
C ALA A 36 -6.77 8.53 -3.44
N GLU A 37 -6.81 9.49 -2.52
CA GLU A 37 -5.69 10.29 -2.05
C GLU A 37 -4.80 9.55 -1.03
N CYS A 38 -5.35 8.55 -0.35
CA CYS A 38 -4.65 7.76 0.65
C CYS A 38 -3.79 6.66 0.01
N ASN A 39 -2.86 6.15 0.81
CA ASN A 39 -1.96 5.09 0.44
C ASN A 39 -2.62 3.74 0.77
N PRO A 40 -3.00 2.94 -0.24
CA PRO A 40 -3.71 1.67 -0.03
C PRO A 40 -2.81 0.52 0.46
N LEU A 41 -1.51 0.77 0.65
CA LEU A 41 -0.59 -0.17 1.31
C LEU A 41 -0.58 -0.02 2.83
N GLY A 42 -1.16 1.07 3.37
CA GLY A 42 -1.24 1.31 4.80
C GLY A 42 -2.60 0.94 5.37
N GLU A 43 -2.63 0.73 6.68
CA GLU A 43 -3.86 0.55 7.44
C GLU A 43 -4.23 1.83 8.21
N VAL A 44 -3.25 2.40 8.92
CA VAL A 44 -3.46 3.51 9.84
C VAL A 44 -2.84 4.79 9.29
N GLY A 45 -3.68 5.79 9.06
CA GLY A 45 -3.27 7.11 8.58
C GLY A 45 -3.13 7.16 7.07
N CYS A 46 -3.76 8.16 6.45
CA CYS A 46 -3.90 8.27 4.99
C CYS A 46 -2.57 8.20 4.22
N ALA A 47 -1.49 8.80 4.74
CA ALA A 47 -0.19 8.84 4.07
C ALA A 47 0.67 7.59 4.26
N THR A 48 0.36 6.70 5.21
CA THR A 48 1.24 5.58 5.57
C THR A 48 1.07 4.39 4.63
N PRO A 49 2.10 3.53 4.46
CA PRO A 49 3.48 3.73 4.88
C PRO A 49 4.11 4.96 4.23
N TRP A 50 5.03 5.62 4.94
CA TRP A 50 5.76 6.78 4.46
C TRP A 50 7.27 6.60 4.70
N PRO A 51 8.14 7.02 3.77
CA PRO A 51 7.86 7.37 2.38
C PRO A 51 7.22 6.25 1.57
N SER A 52 6.55 6.59 0.47
CA SER A 52 5.98 5.59 -0.44
C SER A 52 6.13 5.99 -1.90
N SER A 53 6.64 5.06 -2.71
CA SER A 53 6.77 5.25 -4.16
C SER A 53 5.42 5.40 -4.87
N LEU A 54 4.31 5.05 -4.21
CA LEU A 54 2.97 5.34 -4.73
C LEU A 54 2.70 6.84 -4.88
N TYR A 55 3.43 7.69 -4.14
CA TYR A 55 3.39 9.14 -4.27
C TYR A 55 4.48 9.72 -5.18
N LEU A 56 5.04 8.88 -6.05
CA LEU A 56 5.96 9.29 -7.10
C LEU A 56 5.33 9.03 -8.46
N ARG A 57 5.60 9.92 -9.41
CA ARG A 57 5.33 9.72 -10.84
C ARG A 57 6.65 9.72 -11.60
N ASP A 58 6.67 9.00 -12.72
CA ASP A 58 7.83 8.98 -13.61
C ASP A 58 8.04 10.38 -14.23
N ASP A 59 9.31 10.77 -14.33
CA ASP A 59 9.75 12.04 -14.92
C ASP A 59 11.19 11.93 -15.44
N ALA A 60 11.33 11.59 -16.72
CA ALA A 60 12.63 11.45 -17.38
C ALA A 60 13.45 12.76 -17.47
N THR A 61 12.85 13.92 -17.16
CA THR A 61 13.56 15.21 -17.13
C THR A 61 14.18 15.51 -15.77
N SER A 62 13.79 14.75 -14.74
CA SER A 62 14.36 14.87 -13.40
C SER A 62 15.66 14.06 -13.27
N PRO A 63 16.63 14.50 -12.45
CA PRO A 63 17.90 13.80 -12.25
C PRO A 63 17.76 12.40 -11.63
N THR A 64 16.60 12.05 -11.08
CA THR A 64 16.32 10.76 -10.44
C THR A 64 15.24 9.95 -11.18
N GLY A 65 14.78 10.44 -12.33
CA GLY A 65 13.73 9.77 -13.11
C GLY A 65 12.31 9.85 -12.53
N VAL A 66 12.10 10.51 -11.39
CA VAL A 66 10.80 10.63 -10.72
C VAL A 66 10.55 12.03 -10.14
N ARG A 67 9.28 12.37 -9.92
CA ARG A 67 8.85 13.52 -9.10
C ARG A 67 7.78 13.12 -8.10
N MET A 68 7.72 13.85 -6.99
CA MET A 68 6.63 13.69 -6.02
C MET A 68 5.30 14.13 -6.64
N ASP A 69 4.28 13.31 -6.40
CA ASP A 69 2.90 13.46 -6.88
C ASP A 69 1.93 13.20 -5.71
N LEU A 70 2.04 14.07 -4.70
CA LEU A 70 1.17 14.05 -3.53
C LEU A 70 -0.20 14.65 -3.89
N PRO A 71 -1.30 13.93 -3.64
CA PRO A 71 -2.65 14.47 -3.83
C PRO A 71 -3.00 15.43 -2.68
N LEU A 72 -3.83 16.42 -2.96
CA LEU A 72 -4.51 17.19 -1.89
C LEU A 72 -5.37 16.22 -1.06
N GLY A 73 -5.38 16.39 0.26
CA GLY A 73 -6.05 15.47 1.20
C GLY A 73 -5.27 14.19 1.53
N GLY A 74 -4.20 13.87 0.78
CA GLY A 74 -3.35 12.69 1.08
C GLY A 74 -2.37 12.91 2.23
N MET A 75 -2.18 14.15 2.67
CA MET A 75 -1.28 14.56 3.74
C MET A 75 -2.07 15.10 4.93
N PRO A 76 -1.51 15.10 6.16
CA PRO A 76 -2.22 15.60 7.33
C PRO A 76 -2.74 17.03 7.17
N ALA A 77 -3.99 17.24 7.56
CA ALA A 77 -4.55 18.57 7.76
C ALA A 77 -4.03 19.17 9.08
N ASN A 78 -4.00 20.50 9.15
CA ASN A 78 -3.71 21.19 10.41
C ASN A 78 -4.91 21.10 11.39
N VAL A 79 -4.75 21.68 12.59
CA VAL A 79 -5.80 21.66 13.64
C VAL A 79 -7.10 22.36 13.23
N ASP A 80 -7.06 23.23 12.22
CA ASP A 80 -8.23 23.92 11.67
C ASP A 80 -8.89 23.14 10.51
N GLY A 81 -8.42 21.92 10.22
CA GLY A 81 -8.92 21.09 9.13
C GLY A 81 -8.48 21.56 7.74
N ILE A 82 -7.44 22.40 7.66
CA ILE A 82 -6.90 22.86 6.38
C ILE A 82 -5.85 21.85 5.91
N ASP A 83 -6.12 21.25 4.75
CA ASP A 83 -5.18 20.34 4.09
C ASP A 83 -3.85 21.03 3.79
N LEU A 84 -2.76 20.27 3.97
CA LEU A 84 -1.44 20.70 3.53
C LEU A 84 -1.42 20.83 1.99
N ASP A 85 -1.06 22.02 1.49
CA ASP A 85 -0.88 22.25 0.06
C ASP A 85 0.30 21.41 -0.46
N PRO A 86 0.08 20.46 -1.40
CA PRO A 86 1.15 19.62 -1.93
C PRO A 86 2.04 20.35 -2.96
N ALA A 87 1.64 21.52 -3.48
CA ALA A 87 2.36 22.21 -4.55
C ALA A 87 3.86 22.47 -4.27
N PRO A 88 4.29 22.82 -3.04
CA PRO A 88 5.71 22.95 -2.72
C PRO A 88 6.51 21.65 -2.87
N PHE A 89 5.87 20.48 -2.79
CA PHE A 89 6.51 19.17 -2.93
C PHE A 89 6.63 18.72 -4.39
N ALA A 90 5.79 19.24 -5.30
CA ALA A 90 5.77 18.84 -6.72
C ALA A 90 7.11 19.06 -7.46
N ARG A 91 8.00 19.92 -6.94
CA ARG A 91 9.34 20.14 -7.48
C ARG A 91 10.38 19.10 -7.01
N ARG A 92 10.07 18.30 -5.99
CA ARG A 92 10.98 17.31 -5.41
C ARG A 92 11.06 16.09 -6.32
N THR A 93 12.28 15.59 -6.50
CA THR A 93 12.57 14.49 -7.42
C THR A 93 12.82 13.20 -6.62
N GLY A 94 11.88 12.86 -5.74
CA GLY A 94 12.01 11.77 -4.76
C GLY A 94 12.01 12.27 -3.31
N PHE A 95 12.11 11.31 -2.39
CA PHE A 95 12.13 11.57 -0.95
C PHE A 95 13.55 11.86 -0.45
N SER A 96 13.63 12.48 0.74
CA SER A 96 14.92 12.69 1.40
C SER A 96 15.56 11.34 1.74
N PRO A 97 16.86 11.13 1.49
CA PRO A 97 17.58 9.93 1.93
C PRO A 97 17.73 9.83 3.46
N ALA A 98 17.28 10.85 4.19
CA ALA A 98 17.19 10.88 5.65
C ALA A 98 15.73 10.96 6.14
N ALA A 99 14.75 10.70 5.27
CA ALA A 99 13.35 10.62 5.69
C ALA A 99 13.16 9.46 6.66
N GLN A 100 12.36 9.69 7.69
CA GLN A 100 11.98 8.64 8.63
C GLN A 100 11.03 7.66 7.92
N ILE A 101 11.39 6.37 7.89
CA ILE A 101 10.49 5.32 7.43
C ILE A 101 9.51 5.06 8.58
N VAL A 102 8.22 5.12 8.28
CA VAL A 102 7.13 5.02 9.23
C VAL A 102 5.94 4.28 8.64
N THR A 103 5.33 3.43 9.44
CA THR A 103 4.01 2.85 9.18
C THR A 103 3.28 2.68 10.53
N ALA A 104 2.05 2.21 10.52
CA ALA A 104 1.30 1.91 11.74
C ALA A 104 0.28 0.80 11.46
N PHE A 105 -0.07 0.06 12.51
CA PHE A 105 -1.02 -1.06 12.47
C PHE A 105 -2.08 -0.85 13.55
N ALA A 106 -3.33 -1.16 13.23
CA ALA A 106 -4.40 -1.13 14.22
C ALA A 106 -4.06 -2.10 15.37
N GLY A 107 -4.27 -1.67 16.62
CA GLY A 107 -3.88 -2.42 17.82
C GLY A 107 -2.38 -2.44 18.13
N GLY A 108 -1.53 -1.79 17.32
CA GLY A 108 -0.08 -1.70 17.53
C GLY A 108 0.69 -3.01 17.33
N VAL A 109 2.02 -2.92 17.40
CA VAL A 109 2.93 -4.07 17.24
C VAL A 109 3.52 -4.49 18.59
N ASP A 110 3.80 -5.78 18.74
CA ASP A 110 4.68 -6.29 19.79
C ASP A 110 6.13 -5.92 19.42
N ASP A 111 6.77 -5.13 20.28
CA ASP A 111 8.12 -4.60 20.07
C ASP A 111 9.22 -5.53 20.58
N ALA A 112 8.88 -6.66 21.20
CA ALA A 112 9.84 -7.56 21.86
C ALA A 112 10.92 -8.16 20.95
N ASN A 113 10.65 -8.29 19.64
CA ASN A 113 11.61 -8.81 18.66
C ASN A 113 12.13 -7.76 17.67
N LEU A 114 11.83 -6.48 17.87
CA LEU A 114 12.42 -5.42 17.05
C LEU A 114 13.91 -5.29 17.35
N VAL A 115 14.70 -5.04 16.31
CA VAL A 115 16.14 -4.78 16.46
C VAL A 115 16.33 -3.37 17.02
N GLY A 116 17.00 -3.28 18.17
CA GLY A 116 17.29 -2.03 18.87
C GLY A 116 18.45 -1.23 18.26
N PHE A 117 18.56 0.04 18.66
CA PHE A 117 19.60 0.96 18.17
C PHE A 117 21.02 0.56 18.57
N ASP A 118 21.17 -0.24 19.62
CA ASP A 118 22.43 -0.71 20.19
C ASP A 118 23.04 -1.91 19.43
N ASP A 119 22.26 -2.60 18.60
CA ASP A 119 22.72 -3.70 17.74
C ASP A 119 22.04 -3.68 16.35
N MET A 120 22.16 -2.57 15.63
CA MET A 120 21.59 -2.41 14.28
C MET A 120 22.08 -3.46 13.27
N ALA A 121 23.23 -4.12 13.51
CA ALA A 121 23.73 -5.17 12.63
C ALA A 121 22.86 -6.43 12.66
N ALA A 122 22.14 -6.67 13.77
CA ALA A 122 21.21 -7.79 13.91
C ALA A 122 20.06 -7.73 12.89
N SER A 123 19.72 -6.53 12.37
CA SER A 123 18.68 -6.36 11.36
C SER A 123 19.02 -7.00 10.02
N LEU A 124 20.28 -7.34 9.79
CA LEU A 124 20.74 -8.02 8.59
C LEU A 124 20.53 -9.54 8.66
N THR A 125 20.09 -10.07 9.80
CA THR A 125 19.89 -11.51 10.02
C THR A 125 18.44 -11.93 9.81
N ASP A 126 18.21 -13.24 9.68
CA ASP A 126 16.87 -13.79 9.52
C ASP A 126 16.03 -13.77 10.82
N ALA A 127 16.63 -13.38 11.94
CA ALA A 127 15.90 -13.13 13.19
C ALA A 127 15.15 -11.80 13.19
N SER A 128 15.57 -10.83 12.37
CA SER A 128 14.92 -9.51 12.28
C SER A 128 13.49 -9.63 11.74
N PRO A 129 12.47 -9.04 12.38
CA PRO A 129 11.12 -9.00 11.81
C PRO A 129 10.98 -7.98 10.67
N THR A 130 11.97 -7.10 10.47
CA THR A 130 11.96 -6.04 9.46
C THR A 130 13.15 -6.15 8.51
N VAL A 131 12.91 -5.78 7.26
CA VAL A 131 13.92 -5.78 6.18
C VAL A 131 13.90 -4.42 5.50
N LEU A 132 15.09 -3.86 5.27
CA LEU A 132 15.29 -2.69 4.42
C LEU A 132 16.26 -3.08 3.32
N LEU A 133 15.81 -3.04 2.07
CA LEU A 133 16.55 -3.50 0.90
C LEU A 133 16.80 -2.34 -0.04
N ASP A 134 18.05 -2.15 -0.44
CA ASP A 134 18.42 -1.31 -1.56
C ASP A 134 18.19 -2.08 -2.87
N MET A 135 17.19 -1.69 -3.66
CA MET A 135 16.80 -2.44 -4.86
C MET A 135 17.78 -2.25 -6.02
N ASP A 136 18.60 -1.19 -6.00
CA ASP A 136 19.60 -0.93 -7.04
C ASP A 136 20.83 -1.82 -6.88
N THR A 137 21.19 -2.12 -5.63
CA THR A 137 22.37 -2.95 -5.29
C THR A 137 22.01 -4.38 -4.91
N GLY A 138 20.78 -4.62 -4.46
CA GLY A 138 20.34 -5.90 -3.87
C GLY A 138 20.84 -6.12 -2.44
N GLU A 139 21.43 -5.12 -1.79
CA GLU A 139 21.99 -5.24 -0.45
C GLU A 139 20.98 -4.87 0.64
N ARG A 140 20.90 -5.69 1.70
CA ARG A 140 20.18 -5.34 2.93
C ARG A 140 20.89 -4.16 3.62
N VAL A 141 20.13 -3.18 4.07
CA VAL A 141 20.60 -2.02 4.82
C VAL A 141 20.38 -2.26 6.31
N ALA A 142 21.46 -2.18 7.10
CA ALA A 142 21.39 -2.26 8.55
C ALA A 142 20.50 -1.13 9.10
N HIS A 143 19.65 -1.44 10.06
CA HIS A 143 18.70 -0.50 10.64
C HIS A 143 18.32 -0.95 12.06
N PHE A 144 17.69 -0.04 12.81
CA PHE A 144 16.90 -0.45 13.97
C PHE A 144 15.43 -0.14 13.71
N ALA A 145 14.55 -0.76 14.48
CA ALA A 145 13.13 -0.49 14.47
C ALA A 145 12.65 -0.16 15.89
N GLU A 146 11.70 0.75 15.99
CA GLU A 146 11.13 1.15 17.28
C GLU A 146 9.67 1.56 17.11
N VAL A 147 8.89 1.43 18.17
CA VAL A 147 7.56 2.02 18.24
C VAL A 147 7.63 3.44 18.78
N ASP A 148 6.62 4.27 18.51
CA ASP A 148 6.52 5.60 19.11
C ASP A 148 6.41 5.48 20.65
N ALA A 149 7.47 5.92 21.31
CA ALA A 149 7.60 5.94 22.77
C ALA A 149 6.61 6.88 23.46
N ASN A 150 5.93 7.76 22.71
CA ASN A 150 4.89 8.65 23.24
C ASN A 150 3.49 8.03 23.18
N ALA A 151 3.29 6.97 22.38
CA ALA A 151 2.00 6.31 22.16
C ALA A 151 1.97 4.89 22.79
N VAL A 152 2.45 4.78 24.03
CA VAL A 152 2.61 3.48 24.72
C VAL A 152 1.37 3.04 25.51
N ALA A 153 0.43 3.95 25.76
CA ALA A 153 -0.83 3.60 26.43
C ALA A 153 -1.72 2.79 25.48
N GLU A 154 -2.46 1.82 26.03
CA GLU A 154 -3.36 0.94 25.26
C GLU A 154 -4.36 1.71 24.40
N ALA A 155 -4.84 2.87 24.88
CA ALA A 155 -5.74 3.74 24.16
C ALA A 155 -5.13 4.38 22.90
N ASP A 156 -3.80 4.39 22.76
CA ASP A 156 -3.08 5.02 21.65
C ASP A 156 -2.55 4.00 20.63
N TRP A 157 -2.68 2.69 20.90
CA TRP A 157 -2.07 1.64 20.07
C TRP A 157 -2.57 1.64 18.63
N ASP A 158 -3.82 2.04 18.38
CA ASP A 158 -4.38 2.17 17.03
C ASP A 158 -3.69 3.23 16.17
N HIS A 159 -2.84 4.06 16.77
CA HIS A 159 -2.09 5.13 16.11
C HIS A 159 -0.59 5.08 16.40
N GLN A 160 -0.12 4.04 17.10
CA GLN A 160 1.29 3.92 17.46
C GLN A 160 2.13 3.67 16.19
N ALA A 161 3.00 4.62 15.88
CA ALA A 161 3.90 4.50 14.74
C ALA A 161 4.96 3.42 14.98
N LEU A 162 5.24 2.64 13.95
CA LEU A 162 6.44 1.81 13.80
C LEU A 162 7.43 2.55 12.91
N TYR A 163 8.63 2.79 13.43
CA TYR A 163 9.73 3.43 12.74
C TYR A 163 10.78 2.41 12.32
N LEU A 164 11.32 2.53 11.11
CA LEU A 164 12.57 1.90 10.71
C LEU A 164 13.62 2.98 10.48
N ARG A 165 14.78 2.84 11.09
CA ARG A 165 15.84 3.85 11.10
C ARG A 165 17.13 3.27 10.54
N PRO A 166 17.50 3.62 9.29
CA PRO A 166 18.73 3.17 8.67
C PRO A 166 19.96 3.55 9.52
N ALA A 167 20.90 2.62 9.68
CA ALA A 167 22.16 2.83 10.40
C ALA A 167 23.10 3.81 9.66
N ALA A 168 22.85 4.03 8.37
CA ALA A 168 23.53 4.99 7.53
C ALA A 168 22.53 5.75 6.67
N ARG A 169 22.92 6.95 6.20
CA ARG A 169 22.10 7.70 5.25
C ARG A 169 21.93 6.88 3.96
N LEU A 170 20.69 6.79 3.48
CA LEU A 170 20.39 6.13 2.21
C LEU A 170 21.01 6.88 1.02
N ILE A 171 21.13 6.19 -0.11
CA ILE A 171 21.73 6.77 -1.32
C ILE A 171 20.64 7.50 -2.12
N GLY A 172 20.90 8.75 -2.47
CA GLY A 172 19.97 9.54 -3.27
C GLY A 172 19.86 8.97 -4.70
N GLY A 173 18.63 8.86 -5.20
CA GLY A 173 18.36 8.31 -6.52
C GLY A 173 18.15 6.79 -6.55
N HIS A 174 18.49 6.09 -5.46
CA HIS A 174 18.17 4.67 -5.32
C HIS A 174 16.70 4.48 -4.92
N ARG A 175 16.19 3.27 -5.19
CA ARG A 175 14.90 2.77 -4.78
C ARG A 175 15.08 1.74 -3.65
N TYR A 176 14.27 1.89 -2.61
CA TYR A 176 14.31 1.01 -1.44
C TYR A 176 12.98 0.27 -1.27
N ALA A 177 13.06 -1.01 -0.91
CA ALA A 177 11.94 -1.81 -0.48
C ALA A 177 12.00 -2.01 1.04
N VAL A 178 10.84 -1.94 1.69
CA VAL A 178 10.69 -2.18 3.13
C VAL A 178 9.79 -3.39 3.31
N GLY A 179 10.32 -4.41 3.98
CA GLY A 179 9.60 -5.63 4.31
C GLY A 179 9.28 -5.72 5.80
N ILE A 180 8.07 -6.17 6.12
CA ILE A 180 7.67 -6.57 7.47
C ILE A 180 7.30 -8.05 7.41
N ARG A 181 8.04 -8.87 8.12
CA ARG A 181 7.85 -10.33 8.13
C ARG A 181 6.69 -10.71 9.05
N LYS A 182 6.09 -11.88 8.78
CA LYS A 182 5.04 -12.47 9.62
C LYS A 182 5.50 -12.82 11.05
N SER A 183 6.80 -12.78 11.32
CA SER A 183 7.35 -12.91 12.67
C SER A 183 7.14 -11.65 13.52
N LEU A 184 6.81 -10.50 12.92
CA LEU A 184 6.28 -9.36 13.67
C LEU A 184 4.82 -9.62 14.01
N LEU A 185 4.50 -9.56 15.29
CA LEU A 185 3.16 -9.83 15.80
C LEU A 185 2.53 -8.53 16.31
N GLY A 186 1.21 -8.51 16.41
CA GLY A 186 0.49 -7.49 17.18
C GLY A 186 0.67 -7.71 18.68
N ARG A 187 0.38 -6.69 19.50
CA ARG A 187 0.55 -6.76 20.98
C ARG A 187 -0.20 -7.90 21.68
N GLY A 188 -1.24 -8.45 21.04
CA GLY A 188 -1.97 -9.64 21.51
C GLY A 188 -1.37 -10.98 21.08
N GLY A 189 -0.19 -11.00 20.45
CA GLY A 189 0.46 -12.19 19.89
C GLY A 189 -0.16 -12.70 18.59
N GLY A 190 -1.15 -12.01 18.03
CA GLY A 190 -1.77 -12.32 16.75
C GLY A 190 -0.94 -11.83 15.57
N ALA A 191 -1.27 -12.31 14.37
CA ALA A 191 -0.72 -11.75 13.13
C ALA A 191 -1.14 -10.29 12.97
N LEU A 192 -0.27 -9.48 12.38
CA LEU A 192 -0.63 -8.12 12.00
C LEU A 192 -1.70 -8.14 10.89
N PRO A 193 -2.62 -7.17 10.91
CA PRO A 193 -3.58 -6.98 9.83
C PRO A 193 -2.86 -6.68 8.51
N VAL A 194 -3.43 -7.19 7.42
CA VAL A 194 -2.95 -6.95 6.05
C VAL A 194 -3.93 -6.01 5.37
N PRO A 195 -3.52 -4.79 4.96
CA PRO A 195 -4.38 -3.84 4.27
C PRO A 195 -4.97 -4.44 3.00
N ALA A 196 -6.24 -4.17 2.72
CA ALA A 196 -6.96 -4.75 1.58
C ALA A 196 -6.27 -4.47 0.24
N GLY A 197 -5.68 -3.28 0.07
CA GLY A 197 -4.90 -2.96 -1.13
C GLY A 197 -3.66 -3.85 -1.26
N PHE A 198 -2.89 -4.04 -0.18
CA PHE A 198 -1.72 -4.92 -0.20
C PHE A 198 -2.11 -6.39 -0.41
N GLN A 199 -3.19 -6.85 0.23
CA GLN A 199 -3.73 -8.20 0.04
C GLN A 199 -4.09 -8.46 -1.44
N ALA A 200 -4.68 -7.49 -2.13
CA ALA A 200 -5.00 -7.62 -3.56
C ALA A 200 -3.75 -7.78 -4.45
N ILE A 201 -2.61 -7.19 -4.06
CA ILE A 201 -1.33 -7.44 -4.75
C ILE A 201 -0.88 -8.88 -4.53
N LEU A 202 -0.90 -9.36 -3.28
CA LEU A 202 -0.50 -10.73 -2.93
C LEU A 202 -1.37 -11.78 -3.63
N ASP A 203 -2.66 -11.53 -3.77
CA ASP A 203 -3.61 -12.44 -4.40
C ASP A 203 -3.61 -12.36 -5.94
N GLY A 204 -2.87 -11.41 -6.54
CA GLY A 204 -2.89 -11.16 -7.98
C GLY A 204 -4.25 -10.70 -8.51
N THR A 205 -5.06 -10.06 -7.65
CA THR A 205 -6.41 -9.59 -8.00
C THR A 205 -6.44 -8.07 -8.18
N PRO A 206 -7.32 -7.52 -9.04
CA PRO A 206 -7.51 -6.08 -9.12
C PRO A 206 -7.94 -5.49 -7.77
N SER A 207 -7.22 -4.48 -7.29
CA SER A 207 -7.59 -3.71 -6.09
C SER A 207 -8.69 -2.69 -6.37
N GLY A 208 -8.82 -2.30 -7.65
CA GLY A 208 -9.61 -1.18 -8.12
C GLY A 208 -9.01 0.20 -7.80
N HIS A 209 -7.97 0.29 -6.95
CA HIS A 209 -7.40 1.56 -6.52
C HIS A 209 -6.40 2.08 -7.56
N ALA A 210 -6.74 3.16 -8.25
CA ALA A 210 -5.99 3.64 -9.42
C ALA A 210 -4.48 3.84 -9.16
N ARG A 211 -4.10 4.43 -8.02
CA ARG A 211 -2.68 4.62 -7.65
C ARG A 211 -1.94 3.30 -7.44
N LEU A 212 -2.63 2.28 -6.92
CA LEU A 212 -2.04 0.98 -6.68
C LEU A 212 -1.88 0.21 -7.99
N GLU A 213 -2.92 0.21 -8.84
CA GLU A 213 -2.87 -0.43 -10.16
C GLU A 213 -1.79 0.17 -11.05
N ALA A 214 -1.63 1.51 -11.05
CA ALA A 214 -0.58 2.18 -11.80
C ALA A 214 0.84 1.78 -11.36
N ASN A 215 1.01 1.24 -10.14
CA ASN A 215 2.28 0.85 -9.56
C ASN A 215 2.40 -0.65 -9.27
N ARG A 216 1.43 -1.47 -9.70
CA ARG A 216 1.36 -2.90 -9.39
C ARG A 216 2.64 -3.65 -9.75
N ALA A 217 3.13 -3.50 -10.98
CA ALA A 217 4.34 -4.16 -11.44
C ALA A 217 5.59 -3.77 -10.61
N LYS A 218 5.68 -2.49 -10.21
CA LYS A 218 6.76 -2.00 -9.33
C LYS A 218 6.65 -2.65 -7.94
N LEU A 219 5.45 -2.84 -7.41
CA LEU A 219 5.24 -3.49 -6.11
C LEU A 219 5.54 -4.99 -6.16
N GLU A 220 5.09 -5.69 -7.20
CA GLU A 220 5.39 -7.10 -7.43
C GLU A 220 6.90 -7.35 -7.53
N GLU A 221 7.62 -6.48 -8.25
CA GLU A 221 9.09 -6.47 -8.30
C GLU A 221 9.72 -6.29 -6.91
N ALA A 222 9.20 -5.34 -6.10
CA ALA A 222 9.73 -5.09 -4.76
C ALA A 222 9.45 -6.25 -3.80
N ILE A 223 8.29 -6.90 -3.91
CA ILE A 223 7.93 -8.09 -3.11
C ILE A 223 8.88 -9.24 -3.46
N ALA A 224 9.07 -9.53 -4.76
CA ALA A 224 9.99 -10.59 -5.19
C ALA A 224 11.43 -10.32 -4.71
N ALA A 225 11.91 -9.07 -4.82
CA ALA A 225 13.24 -8.70 -4.33
C ALA A 225 13.37 -8.87 -2.80
N LEU A 226 12.32 -8.56 -2.03
CA LEU A 226 12.31 -8.80 -0.58
C LEU A 226 12.28 -10.29 -0.23
N GLU A 227 11.55 -11.10 -0.98
CA GLU A 227 11.51 -12.56 -0.80
C GLU A 227 12.88 -13.21 -1.09
N ASP A 228 13.54 -12.78 -2.17
CA ASP A 228 14.90 -13.23 -2.51
C ASP A 228 15.92 -12.75 -1.47
N ALA A 229 15.72 -11.54 -0.96
CA ALA A 229 16.54 -10.98 0.10
C ALA A 229 16.22 -11.60 1.45
N GLY A 230 15.19 -12.45 1.61
CA GLY A 230 14.69 -13.06 2.85
C GLY A 230 13.98 -12.07 3.76
#